data_AF-A0A2E0VJ61-F1
#
_entry.id   AF-A0A2E0VJ61-F1
#
_cell.length_a   1.000
_cell.length_b   1.000
_cell.length_c   1.000
_cell.angle_alpha   90.00
_cell.angle_beta   90.00
_cell.angle_gamma   90.00
#
_symmetry.space_group_name_H-M   'P 1'
#
loop_
_entity.id
_entity.type
_entity.pdbx_description
1 polymer ?
#
loop_
_entity_poly.entity_id
_entity_poly.type
_entity_poly.pdbx_seq_one_letter_code
_entity_poly.pdbx_strand_id
1 'polypeptide(L)'
;MAIGIMPEGNIAYCAEHNLQTTQKLWCFCVEDGEEPNPECSECGGAGYTPIVKRPYEVYINEDNFRLIWNDLGVELGDGMFGLIHPVMLRRRLNNPELSVRQQAVNTQPGDAPTIFGGITLSQAVGYYTRLRDICDEAEKREVHVVWG
;
A
#
# COMPACT_ATOMS: atom_id res chain seq x y z
N MET A 1 -8.47 5.32 -6.50
CA MET A 1 -7.35 4.64 -7.20
C MET A 1 -6.36 4.13 -6.16
N ALA A 2 -5.50 3.16 -6.49
CA ALA A 2 -4.37 2.77 -5.63
C ALA A 2 -3.06 3.33 -6.22
N ILE A 3 -2.17 3.79 -5.34
CA ILE A 3 -0.85 4.33 -5.66
C ILE A 3 0.19 3.30 -5.21
N GLY A 4 1.04 2.85 -6.12
CA GLY A 4 2.19 2.01 -5.82
C GLY A 4 3.37 2.86 -5.39
N ILE A 5 4.09 2.46 -4.34
CA ILE A 5 5.33 3.10 -3.89
C ILE A 5 6.41 2.04 -3.77
N MET A 6 7.57 2.30 -4.37
CA MET A 6 8.68 1.33 -4.43
C MET A 6 9.99 2.01 -4.82
N PRO A 7 11.15 1.35 -4.67
CA PRO A 7 12.38 1.80 -5.31
C PRO A 7 12.26 1.74 -6.85
N GLU A 8 12.95 2.63 -7.56
CA GLU A 8 13.05 2.56 -9.02
C GLU A 8 13.55 1.18 -9.47
N GLY A 9 12.95 0.62 -10.52
CA GLY A 9 13.33 -0.70 -11.04
C GLY A 9 13.01 -1.90 -10.13
N ASN A 10 12.20 -1.73 -9.07
CA ASN A 10 11.92 -2.78 -8.10
C ASN A 10 11.37 -4.09 -8.70
N ILE A 11 10.55 -4.00 -9.76
CA ILE A 11 9.99 -5.19 -10.42
C ILE A 11 11.09 -6.09 -10.99
N ALA A 12 12.03 -5.51 -11.74
CA ALA A 12 13.14 -6.23 -12.35
C ALA A 12 14.08 -6.79 -11.27
N TYR A 13 14.43 -5.96 -10.28
CA TYR A 13 15.27 -6.38 -9.15
C TYR A 13 14.67 -7.58 -8.40
N CYS A 14 13.38 -7.53 -8.04
CA CYS A 14 12.76 -8.66 -7.34
C CYS A 14 12.70 -9.94 -8.19
N ALA A 15 12.59 -9.82 -9.52
CA ALA A 15 12.63 -10.98 -10.42
C ALA A 15 14.03 -11.60 -10.47
N GLU A 16 15.07 -10.78 -10.68
CA GLU A 16 16.47 -11.22 -10.74
C GLU A 16 16.93 -11.91 -9.45
N HIS A 17 16.47 -11.40 -8.30
CA HIS A 17 16.85 -11.90 -6.98
C HIS A 17 15.89 -12.93 -6.37
N ASN A 18 14.87 -13.39 -7.11
CA ASN A 18 13.86 -14.35 -6.63
C ASN A 18 13.15 -13.90 -5.33
N LEU A 19 12.86 -12.61 -5.21
CA LEU A 19 12.23 -12.02 -4.01
C LEU A 19 10.69 -11.96 -4.12
N GLN A 20 10.12 -12.46 -5.21
CA GLN A 20 8.69 -12.43 -5.44
C GLN A 20 8.02 -13.62 -4.75
N THR A 21 6.96 -13.34 -4.00
CA THR A 21 6.09 -14.39 -3.45
C THR A 21 4.75 -14.33 -4.16
N THR A 22 4.20 -15.50 -4.53
CA THR A 22 2.87 -15.58 -5.12
C THR A 22 1.90 -16.09 -4.07
N GLN A 23 0.92 -15.27 -3.71
CA GLN A 23 -0.21 -15.67 -2.88
C GLN A 23 -1.40 -15.98 -3.79
N LYS A 24 -2.11 -17.08 -3.52
CA LYS A 24 -3.41 -17.34 -4.14
C LYS A 24 -4.50 -16.74 -3.25
N LEU A 25 -5.32 -15.85 -3.80
CA LEU A 25 -6.55 -15.41 -3.16
C LEU A 25 -7.74 -16.11 -3.78
N TRP A 26 -8.66 -16.60 -2.95
CA TRP A 26 -9.93 -17.13 -3.42
C TRP A 26 -10.64 -16.10 -4.28
N CYS A 27 -11.13 -16.56 -5.43
CA CYS A 27 -11.91 -15.71 -6.31
C CYS A 27 -13.31 -15.54 -5.72
N PHE A 28 -13.89 -14.34 -5.84
CA PHE A 28 -15.26 -14.07 -5.43
C PHE A 28 -16.30 -14.92 -6.17
N CYS A 29 -15.94 -15.49 -7.34
CA CYS A 29 -16.76 -16.43 -8.09
C CYS A 29 -16.82 -17.85 -7.47
N VAL A 30 -16.12 -18.10 -6.36
CA VAL A 30 -16.13 -19.39 -5.67
C VAL A 30 -16.78 -19.18 -4.31
N GLU A 31 -17.99 -19.72 -4.14
CA GLU A 31 -18.65 -19.79 -2.84
C GLU A 31 -18.10 -20.95 -2.00
N ASP A 32 -18.21 -20.85 -0.67
CA ASP A 32 -17.69 -21.86 0.25
C ASP A 32 -18.35 -23.22 -0.01
N GLY A 33 -17.55 -24.19 -0.47
CA GLY A 33 -17.98 -25.56 -0.73
C GLY A 33 -18.39 -25.85 -2.18
N GLU A 34 -18.29 -24.89 -3.09
CA GLU A 34 -18.61 -25.07 -4.51
C GLU A 34 -17.37 -25.28 -5.40
N GLU A 35 -17.56 -25.95 -6.55
CA GLU A 35 -16.50 -26.07 -7.55
C GLU A 35 -16.24 -24.73 -8.26
N PRO A 36 -14.98 -24.41 -8.63
CA PRO A 36 -14.68 -23.17 -9.35
C PRO A 36 -15.50 -23.01 -10.63
N ASN A 37 -16.21 -21.88 -10.77
CA ASN A 37 -16.92 -21.56 -12.01
C ASN A 37 -15.90 -21.38 -13.16
N PRO A 38 -15.88 -22.28 -14.17
CA PRO A 38 -14.90 -22.26 -15.25
C PRO A 38 -15.03 -21.03 -16.16
N GLU A 39 -16.19 -20.35 -16.15
CA GLU A 39 -16.47 -19.17 -16.98
C GLU A 39 -16.19 -17.84 -16.24
N CYS A 40 -15.72 -17.88 -14.99
CA CYS A 40 -15.45 -16.68 -14.22
C CYS A 40 -14.33 -15.83 -14.86
N SER A 41 -14.66 -14.61 -15.28
CA SER A 41 -13.72 -13.66 -15.91
C SER A 41 -12.60 -13.18 -14.97
N GLU A 42 -12.85 -13.19 -13.66
CA GLU A 42 -11.92 -12.66 -12.64
C GLU A 42 -10.73 -13.60 -12.37
N CYS A 43 -10.94 -14.92 -12.50
CA CYS A 43 -9.90 -15.93 -12.25
C CYS A 43 -9.67 -16.90 -13.41
N GLY A 44 -10.42 -16.76 -14.52
CA GLY A 44 -10.33 -17.65 -15.68
C GLY A 44 -10.62 -19.12 -15.33
N GLY A 45 -11.53 -19.35 -14.40
CA GLY A 45 -11.89 -20.70 -13.95
C GLY A 45 -10.89 -21.39 -13.00
N ALA A 46 -9.80 -20.73 -12.61
CA ALA A 46 -8.82 -21.31 -11.70
C ALA A 46 -9.29 -21.40 -10.23
N GLY A 47 -10.38 -20.70 -9.89
CA GLY A 47 -10.92 -20.59 -8.53
C GLY A 47 -10.12 -19.66 -7.61
N TYR A 48 -8.96 -19.19 -8.04
CA TYR A 48 -8.15 -18.24 -7.32
C TYR A 48 -7.46 -17.25 -8.27
N THR A 49 -7.18 -16.06 -7.76
CA THR A 49 -6.38 -15.05 -8.45
C THR A 49 -4.98 -15.02 -7.84
N PRO A 50 -3.91 -15.18 -8.64
CA PRO A 50 -2.55 -15.04 -8.14
C PRO A 50 -2.22 -13.57 -7.87
N ILE A 51 -1.72 -13.28 -6.68
CA ILE A 51 -1.20 -11.98 -6.30
C ILE A 51 0.30 -12.10 -6.09
N VAL A 52 1.05 -11.36 -6.89
CA VAL A 52 2.50 -11.23 -6.74
C VAL A 52 2.78 -10.18 -5.69
N LYS A 53 3.48 -10.57 -4.63
CA LYS A 53 3.97 -9.69 -3.57
C LYS A 53 5.47 -9.50 -3.71
N ARG A 54 5.89 -8.24 -3.69
CA ARG A 54 7.31 -7.83 -3.65
C ARG A 54 7.60 -7.19 -2.29
N PRO A 55 8.74 -7.47 -1.66
CA PRO A 55 9.03 -6.99 -0.30
C PRO A 55 9.14 -5.46 -0.22
N TYR A 56 9.67 -4.82 -1.25
CA TYR A 56 9.92 -3.36 -1.29
C TYR A 56 8.88 -2.62 -2.11
N GLU A 57 7.62 -2.97 -1.92
CA GLU A 57 6.49 -2.39 -2.62
C GLU A 57 5.32 -2.26 -1.66
N VAL A 58 4.61 -1.14 -1.74
CA VAL A 58 3.35 -0.94 -1.03
C VAL A 58 2.34 -0.27 -1.93
N TYR A 59 1.11 -0.75 -1.87
CA TYR A 59 -0.03 -0.13 -2.53
C TYR A 59 -0.91 0.52 -1.48
N ILE A 60 -1.20 1.80 -1.68
CA ILE A 60 -1.99 2.61 -0.75
C ILE A 60 -3.15 3.23 -1.55
N ASN A 61 -4.36 3.31 -0.99
CA ASN A 61 -5.42 4.07 -1.68
C ASN A 61 -5.01 5.55 -1.78
N GLU A 62 -5.54 6.25 -2.77
CA GLU A 62 -5.18 7.64 -3.05
C GLU A 62 -5.43 8.59 -1.86
N ASP A 63 -6.52 8.43 -1.11
CA ASP A 63 -6.84 9.30 0.03
C ASP A 63 -5.86 9.11 1.19
N ASN A 64 -5.52 7.86 1.51
CA ASN A 64 -4.55 7.50 2.53
C ASN A 64 -3.15 7.94 2.11
N PHE A 65 -2.82 7.81 0.83
CA PHE A 65 -1.55 8.30 0.27
C PHE A 65 -1.42 9.81 0.46
N ARG A 66 -2.43 10.59 0.05
CA ARG A 66 -2.44 12.06 0.22
C ARG A 66 -2.28 12.45 1.68
N LEU A 67 -3.00 11.79 2.58
CA LEU A 67 -2.91 12.06 4.01
C LEU A 67 -1.50 11.78 4.54
N ILE A 68 -0.91 10.62 4.22
CA ILE A 68 0.46 10.27 4.65
C ILE A 68 1.49 11.26 4.08
N TRP A 69 1.38 11.63 2.80
CA TRP A 69 2.34 12.54 2.18
C TRP A 69 2.23 13.96 2.74
N ASN A 70 1.01 14.41 3.05
CA ASN A 70 0.78 15.68 3.73
C ASN A 70 1.41 15.68 5.14
N ASP A 71 1.24 14.61 5.92
CA ASP A 71 1.86 14.48 7.25
C ASP A 71 3.40 14.54 7.18
N LEU A 72 3.99 13.95 6.14
CA LEU A 72 5.43 13.97 5.91
C LEU A 72 5.93 15.34 5.42
N GLY A 73 5.02 16.26 5.06
CA GLY A 73 5.33 17.52 4.41
C GLY A 73 6.07 17.33 3.09
N VAL A 74 5.69 16.28 2.34
CA VAL A 74 6.20 16.01 1.00
C VAL A 74 5.21 16.64 0.02
N GLU A 75 5.60 17.75 -0.59
CA GLU A 75 4.81 18.37 -1.64
C GLU A 75 4.72 17.39 -2.82
N LEU A 76 3.51 16.90 -3.06
CA LEU A 76 3.15 16.29 -4.33
C LEU A 76 3.19 17.43 -5.34
N GLY A 77 4.07 17.37 -6.34
CA GLY A 77 3.98 18.28 -7.48
C GLY A 77 2.64 18.13 -8.23
N ASP A 78 2.54 18.66 -9.43
CA ASP A 78 1.30 18.65 -10.24
C ASP A 78 0.82 17.26 -10.74
N GLY A 79 1.22 16.14 -10.13
CA GLY A 79 0.92 14.80 -10.64
C GLY A 79 0.78 13.69 -9.60
N MET A 80 0.04 12.63 -9.98
CA MET A 80 -0.08 11.37 -9.20
C MET A 80 1.18 10.50 -9.26
N PHE A 81 2.20 10.92 -10.01
CA PHE A 81 3.46 10.23 -10.18
C PHE A 81 4.58 11.11 -9.66
N GLY A 82 5.61 10.50 -9.07
CA GLY A 82 6.79 11.27 -8.68
C GLY A 82 7.92 10.40 -8.15
N LEU A 83 8.99 11.09 -7.78
CA LEU A 83 10.20 10.48 -7.25
C LEU A 83 10.78 11.34 -6.13
N ILE A 84 11.44 10.69 -5.16
CA ILE A 84 12.12 11.35 -4.05
C ILE A 84 13.39 10.59 -3.69
N HIS A 85 14.44 11.32 -3.34
CA HIS A 85 15.66 10.72 -2.83
C HIS A 85 15.36 10.01 -1.49
N PRO A 86 15.76 8.74 -1.29
CA PRO A 86 15.34 7.95 -0.13
C PRO A 86 15.77 8.57 1.20
N VAL A 87 16.98 9.16 1.28
CA VAL A 87 17.44 9.90 2.47
C VAL A 87 16.49 11.06 2.84
N MET A 88 15.92 11.76 1.85
CA MET A 88 15.00 12.87 2.10
C MET A 88 13.68 12.34 2.67
N LEU A 89 13.13 11.28 2.08
CA LEU A 89 11.92 10.62 2.58
C LEU A 89 12.13 10.04 4.00
N ARG A 90 13.25 9.36 4.24
CA ARG A 90 13.62 8.82 5.56
C ARG A 90 13.67 9.89 6.64
N ARG A 91 14.24 11.06 6.34
CA ARG A 91 14.27 12.18 7.30
C ARG A 91 12.87 12.60 7.72
N ARG A 92 11.90 12.61 6.79
CA ARG A 92 10.49 12.90 7.09
C ARG A 92 9.83 11.80 7.92
N LEU A 93 10.14 10.53 7.63
CA LEU A 93 9.63 9.36 8.37
C LEU A 93 10.10 9.25 9.82
N ASN A 94 11.12 10.01 10.23
CA ASN A 94 11.65 10.00 11.60
C ASN A 94 10.92 10.96 12.56
N ASN A 95 10.09 11.86 12.05
CA ASN A 95 9.32 12.79 12.89
C ASN A 95 7.85 12.95 12.45
N PRO A 96 7.08 11.87 12.26
CA PRO A 96 5.69 12.03 11.84
C PRO A 96 4.78 12.23 13.04
N GLU A 97 4.10 13.37 13.08
CA GLU A 97 2.79 13.42 13.72
C GLU A 97 1.84 12.63 12.83
N LEU A 98 1.52 11.39 13.22
CA LEU A 98 0.64 10.53 12.44
C LEU A 98 -0.79 11.07 12.50
N SER A 99 -1.29 11.61 11.40
CA SER A 99 -2.72 11.89 11.28
C SER A 99 -3.45 10.55 11.19
N VAL A 100 -4.11 10.17 12.29
CA VAL A 100 -4.93 8.96 12.36
C VAL A 100 -6.39 9.35 12.45
N ARG A 101 -7.25 8.57 11.80
CA ARG A 101 -8.69 8.72 12.01
C ARG A 101 -8.98 8.53 13.50
N GLN A 102 -9.75 9.44 14.10
CA GLN A 102 -10.30 9.17 15.42
C GLN A 102 -11.24 7.96 15.32
N GLN A 103 -11.23 7.11 16.34
CA GLN A 103 -12.08 5.90 16.37
C GLN A 103 -13.55 6.28 16.16
N ALA A 104 -14.33 5.32 15.66
CA ALA A 104 -15.77 5.50 15.43
C ALA A 104 -16.43 6.14 16.65
N VAL A 105 -17.04 7.30 16.44
CA VAL A 105 -17.70 8.05 17.51
C VAL A 105 -19.17 7.68 17.46
N ASN A 106 -19.68 7.11 18.55
CA ASN A 106 -21.12 7.03 18.76
C ASN A 106 -21.58 8.42 19.17
N THR A 107 -22.24 9.13 18.27
CA THR A 107 -22.76 10.48 18.53
C THR A 107 -23.84 10.45 19.61
N GLN A 108 -24.62 9.36 19.71
CA GLN A 108 -25.62 9.13 20.77
C GLN A 108 -25.77 7.63 21.11
N PRO A 109 -26.29 7.29 22.32
CA PRO A 109 -26.65 5.91 22.64
C PRO A 109 -27.74 5.38 21.69
N GLY A 110 -27.41 4.35 20.91
CA GLY A 110 -28.33 3.72 19.94
C GLY A 110 -28.09 4.09 18.48
N ASP A 111 -27.20 5.05 18.20
CA ASP A 111 -26.80 5.38 16.83
C ASP A 111 -25.89 4.30 16.23
N ALA A 112 -25.98 4.12 14.92
CA ALA A 112 -24.97 3.38 14.18
C ALA A 112 -23.64 4.14 14.22
N PRO A 113 -22.50 3.46 14.46
CA PRO A 113 -21.20 4.12 14.54
C PRO A 113 -20.88 4.85 13.23
N THR A 114 -20.57 6.14 13.32
CA THR A 114 -20.08 6.89 12.16
C THR A 114 -18.60 6.58 11.97
N ILE A 115 -18.26 5.97 10.84
CA ILE A 115 -16.86 5.71 10.46
C ILE A 115 -16.39 6.90 9.63
N PHE A 116 -15.52 7.73 10.20
CA PHE A 116 -14.85 8.78 9.44
C PHE A 116 -13.81 8.18 8.49
N GLY A 117 -13.70 8.74 7.29
CA GLY A 117 -12.65 8.39 6.32
C GLY A 117 -11.25 8.66 6.89
N GLY A 118 -10.26 7.85 6.49
CA GLY A 118 -8.86 7.99 6.91
C GLY A 118 -8.20 6.66 7.31
N ILE A 119 -6.96 6.73 7.81
CA ILE A 119 -6.16 5.58 8.22
C ILE A 119 -6.27 5.30 9.72
N THR A 120 -6.37 4.02 10.12
CA THR A 120 -6.17 3.64 11.52
C THR A 120 -4.71 3.83 11.93
N LEU A 121 -4.45 3.91 13.24
CA LEU A 121 -3.08 3.86 13.76
C LEU A 121 -2.31 2.62 13.31
N SER A 122 -2.95 1.45 13.30
CA SER A 122 -2.30 0.21 12.84
C SER A 122 -1.93 0.26 11.35
N GLN A 123 -2.79 0.84 10.51
CA GLN A 123 -2.51 1.05 9.09
C GLN A 123 -1.39 2.06 8.91
N ALA A 124 -1.43 3.19 9.62
CA ALA A 124 -0.39 4.21 9.58
C ALA A 124 0.98 3.62 9.95
N VAL A 125 1.09 2.93 11.08
CA VAL A 125 2.33 2.26 11.51
C VAL A 125 2.81 1.26 10.46
N GLY A 126 1.90 0.48 9.87
CA GLY A 126 2.21 -0.47 8.80
C GLY A 126 2.80 0.21 7.56
N TYR A 127 2.16 1.27 7.07
CA TYR A 127 2.64 2.04 5.93
C TYR A 127 4.00 2.69 6.21
N TYR A 128 4.16 3.35 7.37
CA TYR A 128 5.41 4.00 7.74
C TYR A 128 6.57 3.02 7.88
N THR A 129 6.33 1.85 8.46
CA THR A 129 7.33 0.77 8.54
C THR A 129 7.74 0.34 7.13
N ARG A 130 6.76 0.08 6.26
CA ARG A 130 7.05 -0.34 4.88
C ARG A 130 7.77 0.74 4.06
N LEU A 131 7.44 2.01 4.27
CA LEU A 131 8.15 3.12 3.64
C LEU A 131 9.60 3.22 4.09
N ARG A 132 9.92 2.88 5.35
CA ARG A 132 11.31 2.77 5.82
C ARG A 132 12.05 1.64 5.13
N ASP A 133 11.44 0.45 5.04
CA ASP A 133 12.03 -0.69 4.32
C ASP A 133 12.31 -0.34 2.84
N ILE A 134 11.40 0.41 2.21
CA ILE A 134 11.57 0.91 0.84
C ILE A 134 12.74 1.89 0.75
N CYS A 135 12.87 2.83 1.70
CA CYS A 135 14.03 3.73 1.76
C CYS A 135 15.35 2.98 1.97
N ASP A 136 15.37 1.97 2.85
CA ASP A 136 16.55 1.14 3.11
C ASP A 136 17.04 0.45 1.83
N GLU A 137 16.11 -0.17 1.11
CA GLU A 137 16.47 -0.87 -0.11
C GLU A 137 16.84 0.10 -1.24
N ALA A 138 16.14 1.24 -1.37
CA ALA A 138 16.47 2.26 -2.36
C ALA A 138 17.87 2.86 -2.13
N GLU A 139 18.25 3.12 -0.86
CA GLU A 139 19.59 3.59 -0.51
C GLU A 139 20.67 2.55 -0.83
N LYS A 140 20.43 1.30 -0.46
CA LYS A 140 21.36 0.20 -0.74
C LYS A 140 21.62 0.02 -2.25
N ARG A 141 20.61 0.30 -3.07
CA ARG A 141 20.66 0.18 -4.53
C ARG A 141 21.04 1.49 -5.24
N GLU A 142 21.24 2.57 -4.49
CA GLU A 142 21.53 3.91 -5.01
C GLU A 142 20.48 4.43 -6.01
N VAL A 143 19.20 4.18 -5.73
CA VAL A 143 18.06 4.60 -6.58
C VAL A 143 17.06 5.49 -5.83
N HIS A 144 16.17 6.13 -6.58
CA HIS A 144 15.06 6.90 -6.01
C HIS A 144 13.94 5.99 -5.50
N VAL A 145 13.13 6.54 -4.59
CA VAL A 145 11.79 6.02 -4.32
C VAL A 145 10.83 6.68 -5.31
N VAL A 146 10.02 5.88 -5.99
CA VAL A 146 9.01 6.33 -6.95
C VAL A 146 7.61 6.02 -6.44
N TRP A 147 6.63 6.82 -6.86
CA TRP A 147 5.22 6.52 -6.66
C TRP A 147 4.39 6.80 -7.90
N GLY A 148 3.24 6.11 -8.00
CA GLY A 148 2.22 6.30 -9.02
C GLY A 148 1.46 5.03 -9.36
#